data_AF-A0A249PNK4-F1
#
_entry.id   AF-A0A249PNK4-F1
#
_cell.length_a   1.000
_cell.length_b   1.000
_cell.length_c   1.000
_cell.angle_alpha   90.00
_cell.angle_beta   90.00
_cell.angle_gamma   90.00
#
_symmetry.space_group_name_H-M   'P 1'
#
loop_
_entity.id
_entity.type
_entity.pdbx_description
1 polymer ?
#
loop_
_entity_poly.entity_id
_entity_poly.type
_entity_poly.pdbx_seq_one_letter_code
_entity_poly.pdbx_strand_id
1 'polypeptide(L)'
;MTQFWRALCELNIEILCANSSQAKGRVERMNRTLQDRLIKDLRLEGICGMDDGNAFLPRFMERYNRQFAIAPARSDDLHRPLNLAPDRLRDVLCKREQRYVGAQLTFSYERQRIMFEETEVTRGLVGRYVETYAYADGRLDVRWKGHSLPYRVFDKDQRVTHAAIIENKRLSDVLAYIKERQDQLPSPKVKTNSEKIGYKPRGRKPGKRTEFRERSSGHCSAATGAFPARCGGARATLPGTVQWRVSSDCMSESSFKQAAHNGVLW
;
A
#
# COMPACT_ATOMS: atom_id res chain seq x y z
N MET A 1 -1.38 5.59 19.71
CA MET A 1 -1.50 7.06 19.67
C MET A 1 -2.02 7.48 18.30
N THR A 2 -2.99 8.39 18.20
CA THR A 2 -3.47 8.87 16.89
C THR A 2 -2.52 9.91 16.30
N GLN A 3 -2.53 10.08 14.97
CA GLN A 3 -1.71 11.10 14.29
C GLN A 3 -2.06 12.51 14.78
N PHE A 4 -3.36 12.75 15.01
CA PHE A 4 -3.86 14.01 15.53
C PHE A 4 -3.33 14.31 16.93
N TRP A 5 -3.39 13.35 17.86
CA TRP A 5 -2.88 13.54 19.22
C TRP A 5 -1.38 13.82 19.22
N ARG A 6 -0.61 13.10 18.38
CA ARG A 6 0.82 13.33 18.19
C ARG A 6 1.11 14.79 17.78
N ALA A 7 0.42 15.29 16.76
CA ALA A 7 0.61 16.65 16.27
C ALA A 7 0.28 17.70 17.35
N LEU A 8 -0.79 17.50 18.11
CA LEU A 8 -1.16 18.41 19.19
C LEU A 8 -0.16 18.42 20.34
N CYS A 9 0.37 17.27 20.73
CA CYS A 9 1.44 17.21 21.72
C CYS A 9 2.72 17.92 21.25
N GLU A 10 3.09 17.79 19.97
CA GLU A 10 4.23 18.51 19.39
C GLU A 10 4.00 20.03 19.36
N LEU A 11 2.77 20.49 19.16
CA LEU A 11 2.38 21.90 19.26
C LEU A 11 2.17 22.40 20.69
N ASN A 12 2.35 21.54 21.69
CA ASN A 12 2.05 21.82 23.10
C ASN A 12 0.61 22.30 23.31
N ILE A 13 -0.33 21.66 22.60
CA ILE A 13 -1.77 21.89 22.71
C ILE A 13 -2.37 20.74 23.50
N GLU A 14 -2.96 21.05 24.64
CA GLU A 14 -3.68 20.07 25.45
C GLU A 14 -5.09 19.84 24.91
N ILE A 15 -5.46 18.57 24.70
CA ILE A 15 -6.83 18.22 24.31
C ILE A 15 -7.69 18.15 25.55
N LEU A 16 -8.59 19.12 25.69
CA LEU A 16 -9.64 19.06 26.68
C LEU A 16 -10.87 18.39 26.07
N CYS A 17 -11.10 17.13 26.43
CA CYS A 17 -12.34 16.44 26.07
C CYS A 17 -13.51 17.13 26.77
N ALA A 18 -14.57 17.45 26.00
CA ALA A 18 -15.79 18.03 26.54
C ALA A 18 -16.54 17.01 27.41
N ASN A 19 -16.13 16.90 28.68
CA ASN A 19 -16.70 15.96 29.65
C ASN A 19 -18.03 16.46 30.23
N SER A 20 -18.45 17.69 29.91
CA SER A 20 -19.74 18.25 30.33
C SER A 20 -20.78 18.19 29.22
N SER A 21 -22.03 17.87 29.60
CA SER A 21 -23.19 17.84 28.70
C SER A 21 -23.46 19.21 28.05
N GLN A 22 -23.14 20.30 28.72
CA GLN A 22 -23.31 21.67 28.21
C GLN A 22 -22.37 21.98 27.04
N ALA A 23 -21.07 21.65 27.17
CA ALA A 23 -20.10 21.86 26.10
C ALA A 23 -20.41 20.96 24.90
N LYS A 24 -20.68 19.67 25.16
CA LYS A 24 -21.03 18.70 24.12
C LYS A 24 -22.34 19.07 23.40
N GLY A 25 -23.39 19.44 24.14
CA GLY A 25 -24.69 19.80 23.59
C GLY A 25 -24.70 21.10 22.77
N ARG A 26 -23.76 22.03 23.00
CA ARG A 26 -23.58 23.21 22.12
C ARG A 26 -22.97 22.80 20.77
N VAL A 27 -21.90 22.01 20.81
CA VAL A 27 -21.21 21.50 19.61
C VAL A 27 -22.15 20.64 18.78
N GLU A 28 -22.90 19.72 19.39
CA GLU A 28 -23.84 18.85 18.68
C GLU A 28 -24.97 19.63 18.00
N ARG A 29 -25.50 20.68 18.63
CA ARG A 29 -26.52 21.53 18.00
C ARG A 29 -25.99 22.24 16.76
N MET A 30 -24.79 22.80 16.84
CA MET A 30 -24.14 23.44 15.70
C MET A 30 -23.88 22.43 14.57
N ASN A 31 -23.32 21.27 14.91
CA ASN A 31 -23.03 20.23 13.93
C ASN A 31 -24.30 19.72 13.24
N ARG A 32 -25.41 19.57 13.98
CA ARG A 32 -26.70 19.20 13.39
C ARG A 32 -27.20 20.27 12.41
N THR A 33 -27.06 21.55 12.75
CA THR A 33 -27.45 22.64 11.82
C THR A 33 -26.58 22.69 10.58
N LEU A 34 -25.27 22.45 10.71
CA LEU A 34 -24.35 22.43 9.58
C LEU A 34 -24.61 21.22 8.69
N GLN A 35 -24.75 20.02 9.26
CA GLN A 35 -25.02 18.79 8.50
C GLN A 35 -26.35 18.85 7.75
N ASP A 36 -27.39 19.48 8.32
CA ASP A 36 -28.67 19.60 7.62
C ASP A 36 -28.65 20.71 6.54
N ARG A 37 -28.14 21.90 6.87
CA ARG A 37 -28.22 23.07 5.97
C ARG A 37 -27.15 23.09 4.89
N LEU A 38 -25.90 22.77 5.23
CA LEU A 38 -24.79 22.81 4.26
C LEU A 38 -25.06 21.85 3.09
N ILE A 39 -25.54 20.64 3.38
CA ILE A 39 -25.85 19.65 2.35
C ILE A 39 -26.98 20.15 1.44
N LYS A 40 -28.01 20.79 2.00
CA LYS A 40 -29.12 21.37 1.21
C LYS A 40 -28.64 22.52 0.33
N ASP A 41 -27.81 23.41 0.88
CA ASP A 41 -27.26 24.54 0.15
C ASP A 41 -26.35 24.09 -1.01
N LEU A 42 -25.50 23.08 -0.79
CA LEU A 42 -24.69 22.48 -1.86
C LEU A 42 -25.57 21.87 -2.97
N ARG A 43 -26.68 21.22 -2.60
CA ARG A 43 -27.64 20.67 -3.57
C ARG A 43 -28.38 21.74 -4.35
N LEU A 44 -28.76 22.85 -3.71
CA LEU A 44 -29.42 23.98 -4.38
C LEU A 44 -28.52 24.66 -5.41
N GLU A 45 -27.22 24.74 -5.13
CA GLU A 45 -26.21 25.28 -6.04
C GLU A 45 -25.73 24.23 -7.07
N GLY A 46 -26.22 22.99 -7.01
CA GLY A 46 -25.88 21.93 -7.97
C GLY A 46 -24.42 21.43 -7.88
N ILE A 47 -23.76 21.61 -6.73
CA ILE A 47 -22.35 21.29 -6.55
C ILE A 47 -22.16 19.78 -6.41
N CYS A 48 -21.32 19.20 -7.26
CA CYS A 48 -20.98 17.78 -7.24
C CYS A 48 -19.46 17.50 -7.16
N GLY A 49 -18.63 18.53 -7.30
CA GLY A 49 -17.16 18.46 -7.26
C GLY A 49 -16.55 19.01 -5.97
N MET A 50 -15.36 18.52 -5.62
CA MET A 50 -14.61 19.00 -4.45
C MET A 50 -14.18 20.47 -4.62
N ASP A 51 -13.70 20.84 -5.80
CA ASP A 51 -13.20 22.19 -6.08
C ASP A 51 -14.32 23.23 -5.99
N ASP A 52 -15.48 22.94 -6.59
CA ASP A 52 -16.69 23.78 -6.51
C ASP A 52 -17.20 23.90 -5.06
N GLY A 53 -17.12 22.82 -4.29
CA GLY A 53 -17.42 22.83 -2.86
C GLY A 53 -16.50 23.77 -2.08
N ASN A 54 -15.19 23.67 -2.31
CA ASN A 54 -14.19 24.53 -1.67
C ASN A 54 -14.38 26.00 -2.04
N ALA A 55 -14.79 26.31 -3.28
CA ALA A 55 -15.13 27.67 -3.71
C ALA A 55 -16.43 28.20 -3.06
N PHE A 56 -17.36 27.31 -2.73
CA PHE A 56 -18.63 27.67 -2.09
C PHE A 56 -18.51 27.95 -0.59
N LEU A 57 -17.63 27.21 0.12
CA LEU A 57 -17.51 27.29 1.59
C LEU A 57 -17.31 28.71 2.13
N PRO A 58 -16.46 29.59 1.57
CA PRO A 58 -16.30 30.97 2.07
C PRO A 58 -17.62 31.76 2.05
N ARG A 59 -18.39 31.65 0.95
CA ARG A 59 -19.69 32.34 0.83
C ARG A 59 -20.71 31.79 1.82
N PHE A 60 -20.74 30.47 2.00
CA PHE A 60 -21.60 29.84 3.01
C PHE A 60 -21.25 30.30 4.43
N MET A 61 -19.95 30.31 4.79
CA MET A 61 -19.49 30.75 6.10
C MET A 61 -19.89 32.20 6.39
N GLU A 62 -19.76 33.10 5.41
CA GLU A 62 -20.17 34.50 5.57
C GLU A 62 -21.68 34.61 5.86
N ARG A 63 -22.51 33.93 5.07
CA ARG A 63 -23.97 33.91 5.25
C ARG A 63 -24.36 33.29 6.59
N TYR A 64 -23.72 32.19 6.96
CA TYR A 64 -23.96 31.48 8.22
C TYR A 64 -23.58 32.35 9.42
N ASN A 65 -22.39 32.94 9.40
CA ASN A 65 -21.92 33.82 10.48
C ASN A 65 -22.79 35.08 10.60
N ARG A 66 -23.30 35.63 9.49
CA ARG A 66 -24.25 36.75 9.55
C ARG A 66 -25.53 36.45 10.33
N GLN A 67 -25.99 35.19 10.32
CA GLN A 67 -27.22 34.78 10.99
C GLN A 67 -26.99 34.25 12.41
N PHE A 68 -25.87 33.56 12.65
CA PHE A 68 -25.64 32.79 13.88
C PHE A 68 -24.44 33.23 14.71
N ALA A 69 -23.55 34.09 14.19
CA ALA A 69 -22.41 34.56 14.96
C ALA A 69 -22.88 35.48 16.08
N ILE A 70 -22.32 35.27 17.26
CA ILE A 70 -22.52 36.13 18.42
C ILE A 70 -21.26 36.95 18.58
N ALA A 71 -21.41 38.27 18.65
CA ALA A 71 -20.28 39.15 18.92
C ALA A 71 -19.62 38.77 20.26
N PRO A 72 -18.29 38.63 20.31
CA PRO A 72 -17.62 38.29 21.55
C PRO A 72 -17.81 39.41 22.57
N ALA A 73 -17.98 39.06 23.85
CA ALA A 73 -18.13 40.04 24.92
C ALA A 73 -16.90 40.94 25.09
N ARG A 74 -15.72 40.46 24.64
CA ARG A 74 -14.48 41.21 24.57
C ARG A 74 -13.88 41.02 23.19
N SER A 75 -13.50 42.11 22.53
CA SER A 75 -12.91 42.10 21.18
C SER A 75 -11.41 41.83 21.16
N ASP A 76 -10.77 41.76 22.33
CA ASP A 76 -9.33 41.57 22.45
C ASP A 76 -8.93 40.19 21.90
N ASP A 77 -7.91 40.15 21.04
CA ASP A 77 -7.29 38.90 20.62
C ASP A 77 -6.47 38.33 21.78
N LEU A 78 -6.94 37.20 22.33
CA LEU A 78 -6.28 36.48 23.42
C LEU A 78 -5.52 35.23 22.92
N HIS A 79 -5.38 35.07 21.60
CA HIS A 79 -4.65 33.94 21.02
C HIS A 79 -3.14 34.06 21.30
N ARG A 80 -2.53 32.93 21.66
CA ARG A 80 -1.08 32.83 21.82
C ARG A 80 -0.43 32.89 20.42
N PRO A 81 0.55 33.79 20.18
CA PRO A 81 1.27 33.81 18.92
C PRO A 81 2.05 32.50 18.72
N LEU A 82 2.04 31.99 17.49
CA LEU A 82 2.76 30.78 17.13
C LEU A 82 4.27 31.09 17.02
N ASN A 83 5.02 30.75 18.06
CA ASN A 83 6.49 30.88 18.07
C ASN A 83 7.15 29.66 17.40
N LEU A 84 6.81 29.38 16.15
CA LEU A 84 7.36 28.25 15.41
C LEU A 84 7.77 28.69 14.00
N ALA A 85 8.90 28.16 13.51
CA ALA A 85 9.29 28.38 12.13
C ALA A 85 8.22 27.80 11.17
N PRO A 86 7.88 28.46 10.05
CA PRO A 86 6.82 28.01 9.14
C PRO A 86 7.01 26.57 8.64
N ASP A 87 8.26 26.17 8.38
CA ASP A 87 8.59 24.83 7.89
C ASP A 87 8.35 23.74 8.94
N ARG A 88 8.47 24.08 10.23
CA ARG A 88 8.24 23.12 11.32
C ARG A 88 6.78 22.74 11.43
N LEU A 89 5.85 23.64 11.10
CA LEU A 89 4.42 23.32 11.16
C LEU A 89 4.05 22.20 10.16
N ARG A 90 4.66 22.20 8.97
CA ARG A 90 4.45 21.16 7.97
C ARG A 90 4.95 19.80 8.44
N ASP A 91 6.10 19.77 9.10
CA ASP A 91 6.66 18.56 9.71
C ASP A 91 5.78 18.03 10.85
N VAL A 92 5.17 18.91 11.64
CA VAL A 92 4.29 18.53 12.76
C VAL A 92 2.94 18.01 12.28
N LEU A 93 2.38 18.58 11.21
CA LEU A 93 1.06 18.20 10.67
C LEU A 93 1.13 17.03 9.68
N CYS A 94 2.32 16.61 9.23
CA CYS A 94 2.44 15.48 8.32
C CYS A 94 2.03 14.15 8.98
N LYS A 95 1.60 13.19 8.15
CA LYS A 95 1.28 11.84 8.60
C LYS A 95 2.58 11.07 8.84
N ARG A 96 2.85 10.68 10.10
CA ARG A 96 4.08 9.96 10.47
C ARG A 96 3.77 8.50 10.76
N GLU A 97 4.41 7.59 10.05
CA GLU A 97 4.25 6.16 10.29
C GLU A 97 5.59 5.48 10.44
N GLN A 98 5.66 4.49 11.34
CA GLN A 98 6.83 3.62 11.44
C GLN A 98 6.69 2.44 10.50
N ARG A 99 7.71 2.21 9.67
CA ARG A 99 7.75 1.11 8.70
C ARG A 99 8.97 0.24 8.95
N TYR A 100 8.77 -1.07 8.86
CA TYR A 100 9.84 -2.05 9.02
C TYR A 100 10.64 -2.18 7.72
N VAL A 101 11.96 -2.15 7.82
CA VAL A 101 12.88 -2.27 6.69
C VAL A 101 13.29 -3.74 6.52
N GLY A 102 12.95 -4.32 5.38
CA GLY A 102 13.32 -5.70 5.05
C GLY A 102 14.81 -5.88 4.73
N ALA A 103 15.23 -7.13 4.50
CA ALA A 103 16.63 -7.49 4.20
C ALA A 103 17.19 -6.80 2.95
N GLN A 104 16.34 -6.45 2.00
CA GLN A 104 16.71 -5.78 0.75
C GLN A 104 16.72 -4.24 0.86
N LEU A 105 16.69 -3.68 2.08
CA LEU A 105 16.52 -2.24 2.31
C LEU A 105 15.27 -1.66 1.63
N THR A 106 14.21 -2.47 1.56
CA THR A 106 12.94 -2.08 0.96
C THR A 106 11.81 -2.16 1.97
N PHE A 107 10.84 -1.25 1.86
CA PHE A 107 9.55 -1.35 2.52
C PHE A 107 8.42 -0.94 1.57
N SER A 108 7.18 -1.30 1.91
CA SER A 108 6.00 -0.93 1.12
C SER A 108 5.28 0.26 1.73
N TYR A 109 4.85 1.20 0.89
CA TYR A 109 4.07 2.38 1.28
C TYR A 109 3.01 2.65 0.21
N GLU A 110 1.73 2.74 0.61
CA GLU A 110 0.59 3.09 -0.27
C GLU A 110 0.66 2.49 -1.70
N ARG A 111 0.88 1.16 -1.77
CA ARG A 111 1.05 0.32 -2.98
C ARG A 111 2.38 0.45 -3.73
N GLN A 112 3.20 1.42 -3.39
CA GLN A 112 4.56 1.56 -3.90
C GLN A 112 5.56 0.76 -3.05
N ARG A 113 6.68 0.38 -3.65
CA ARG A 113 7.82 -0.21 -2.96
C ARG A 113 8.96 0.80 -2.93
N ILE A 114 9.33 1.22 -1.74
CA ILE A 114 10.42 2.17 -1.53
C ILE A 114 11.69 1.39 -1.26
N MET A 115 12.76 1.74 -1.97
CA MET A 115 14.07 1.14 -1.85
C MET A 115 15.06 2.21 -1.42
N PHE A 116 15.78 2.01 -0.32
CA PHE A 116 16.83 2.94 0.09
C PHE A 116 18.05 2.82 -0.82
N GLU A 117 18.77 3.92 -1.00
CA GLU A 117 20.10 3.87 -1.61
C GLU A 117 21.12 3.32 -0.60
N GLU A 118 22.06 2.52 -1.08
CA GLU A 118 23.08 1.91 -0.23
C GLU A 118 24.09 2.96 0.24
N THR A 119 24.03 3.29 1.53
CA THR A 119 24.92 4.18 2.26
C THR A 119 25.35 3.46 3.53
N GLU A 120 26.44 3.87 4.16
CA GLU A 120 26.90 3.27 5.43
C GLU A 120 25.80 3.25 6.50
N VAL A 121 25.00 4.30 6.57
CA VAL A 121 23.86 4.41 7.49
C VAL A 121 22.76 3.42 7.12
N THR A 122 22.39 3.33 5.84
CA THR A 122 21.26 2.49 5.40
C THR A 122 21.56 1.00 5.49
N ARG A 123 22.82 0.58 5.32
CA ARG A 123 23.23 -0.83 5.52
C ARG A 123 22.91 -1.36 6.92
N GLY A 124 23.02 -0.50 7.94
CA GLY A 124 22.66 -0.84 9.33
C GLY A 124 21.14 -0.83 9.62
N LEU A 125 20.31 -0.40 8.67
CA LEU A 125 18.85 -0.30 8.85
C LEU A 125 18.12 -1.60 8.57
N VAL A 126 18.81 -2.63 8.07
CA VAL A 126 18.20 -3.95 7.87
C VAL A 126 17.60 -4.45 9.18
N GLY A 127 16.29 -4.73 9.15
CA GLY A 127 15.55 -5.20 10.32
C GLY A 127 15.23 -4.12 11.36
N ARG A 128 15.38 -2.84 11.03
CA ARG A 128 15.01 -1.70 11.87
C ARG A 128 13.72 -1.05 11.40
N TYR A 129 13.14 -0.22 12.25
CA TYR A 129 12.02 0.64 11.91
C TYR A 129 12.53 2.03 11.51
N VAL A 130 11.94 2.57 10.46
CA VAL A 130 12.17 3.93 9.95
C VAL A 130 10.89 4.73 10.05
N GLU A 131 10.99 6.04 10.15
CA GLU A 131 9.84 6.94 10.15
C GLU A 131 9.60 7.46 8.74
N THR A 132 8.35 7.39 8.30
CA THR A 132 7.87 7.93 7.03
C THR A 132 7.02 9.17 7.31
N TYR A 133 7.31 10.26 6.62
CA TYR A 133 6.66 11.57 6.73
C TYR A 133 5.93 11.82 5.42
N ALA A 134 4.62 11.64 5.43
CA ALA A 134 3.76 11.89 4.27
C ALA A 134 3.07 13.23 4.43
N TYR A 135 3.38 14.14 3.52
CA TYR A 135 2.88 15.51 3.50
C TYR A 135 1.59 15.60 2.66
N ALA A 136 0.77 16.62 2.92
CA ALA A 136 -0.51 16.82 2.22
C ALA A 136 -0.35 17.17 0.73
N ASP A 137 0.82 17.63 0.32
CA ASP A 137 1.20 17.88 -1.08
C ASP A 137 1.57 16.59 -1.84
N GLY A 138 1.56 15.43 -1.17
CA GLY A 138 1.97 14.13 -1.73
C GLY A 138 3.46 13.87 -1.67
N ARG A 139 4.27 14.80 -1.10
CA ARG A 139 5.68 14.54 -0.84
C ARG A 139 5.82 13.48 0.25
N LEU A 140 6.82 12.62 0.08
CA LEU A 140 7.23 11.65 1.09
C LEU A 140 8.67 11.98 1.52
N ASP A 141 8.93 11.87 2.81
CA ASP A 141 10.29 11.92 3.37
C ASP A 141 10.47 10.74 4.31
N VAL A 142 11.64 10.12 4.28
CA VAL A 142 11.93 8.93 5.09
C VAL A 142 13.10 9.24 5.99
N ARG A 143 12.86 9.21 7.30
CA ARG A 143 13.83 9.64 8.30
C ARG A 143 14.20 8.50 9.24
N TRP A 144 15.47 8.44 9.60
CA TRP A 144 15.97 7.59 10.67
C TRP A 144 16.77 8.41 11.67
N LYS A 145 16.38 8.37 12.94
CA LYS A 145 16.96 9.20 14.01
C LYS A 145 17.05 10.70 13.67
N GLY A 146 16.10 11.19 12.88
CA GLY A 146 16.06 12.59 12.44
C GLY A 146 16.83 12.90 11.15
N HIS A 147 17.58 11.94 10.58
CA HIS A 147 18.26 12.11 9.30
C HIS A 147 17.38 11.65 8.14
N SER A 148 17.20 12.50 7.13
CA SER A 148 16.52 12.13 5.88
C SER A 148 17.41 11.18 5.07
N LEU A 149 16.81 10.12 4.55
CA LEU A 149 17.48 9.06 3.81
C LEU A 149 17.10 9.14 2.33
N PRO A 150 18.06 9.04 1.41
CA PRO A 150 17.77 8.94 -0.01
C PRO A 150 17.07 7.63 -0.34
N TYR A 151 16.03 7.69 -1.15
CA TYR A 151 15.26 6.53 -1.55
C TYR A 151 14.79 6.63 -3.00
N ARG A 152 14.51 5.47 -3.60
CA ARG A 152 13.90 5.32 -4.92
C ARG A 152 12.54 4.67 -4.77
N VAL A 153 11.56 5.20 -5.49
CA VAL A 153 10.20 4.66 -5.51
C VAL A 153 10.08 3.70 -6.69
N PHE A 154 9.65 2.48 -6.41
CA PHE A 154 9.27 1.50 -7.41
C PHE A 154 7.76 1.30 -7.37
N ASP A 155 7.09 1.63 -8.47
CA ASP A 155 5.65 1.44 -8.58
C ASP A 155 5.32 -0.03 -8.89
N LYS A 156 4.50 -0.66 -8.05
CA LYS A 156 4.01 -2.03 -8.30
C LYS A 156 2.90 -2.06 -9.34
N ASP A 157 2.27 -0.92 -9.61
CA ASP A 157 1.18 -0.78 -10.57
C ASP A 157 1.67 -0.59 -12.02
N GLN A 158 2.98 -0.75 -12.27
CA GLN A 158 3.54 -0.94 -13.60
C GLN A 158 3.12 -2.30 -14.17
N ARG A 159 1.81 -2.52 -14.28
CA ARG A 159 1.21 -3.55 -15.11
C ARG A 159 1.57 -3.17 -16.53
N VAL A 160 2.61 -3.82 -17.06
CA VAL A 160 2.73 -4.03 -18.50
C VAL A 160 1.35 -4.48 -18.95
N THR A 161 0.65 -3.67 -19.75
CA THR A 161 -0.67 -3.99 -20.28
C THR A 161 -0.51 -5.22 -21.17
N HIS A 162 -0.58 -6.42 -20.60
CA HIS A 162 -0.23 -7.65 -21.29
C HIS A 162 -1.18 -7.99 -22.45
N ALA A 163 -2.32 -7.32 -22.57
CA ALA A 163 -3.18 -7.55 -23.71
C ALA A 163 -4.05 -6.32 -23.98
N ALA A 164 -3.55 -5.41 -24.81
CA ALA A 164 -4.47 -4.94 -25.85
C ALA A 164 -4.80 -6.20 -26.66
N ILE A 165 -6.06 -6.66 -26.61
CA ILE A 165 -6.51 -7.81 -27.39
C ILE A 165 -6.29 -7.43 -28.85
N ILE A 166 -5.19 -7.90 -29.42
CA ILE A 166 -4.87 -7.65 -30.82
C ILE A 166 -5.81 -8.51 -31.64
N GLU A 167 -6.53 -7.88 -32.58
CA GLU A 167 -7.40 -8.58 -33.51
C GLU A 167 -6.63 -9.70 -34.22
N ASN A 168 -7.29 -10.84 -34.47
CA ASN A 168 -6.67 -12.05 -34.99
C ASN A 168 -5.79 -11.79 -36.24
N LYS A 169 -6.20 -10.83 -37.08
CA LYS A 169 -5.50 -10.40 -38.30
C LYS A 169 -4.11 -9.81 -38.09
N ARG A 170 -3.82 -9.23 -36.92
CA ARG A 170 -2.54 -8.57 -36.61
C ARG A 170 -1.66 -9.39 -35.66
N LEU A 171 -2.12 -10.57 -35.25
CA LEU A 171 -1.37 -11.45 -34.35
C LEU A 171 -0.08 -11.97 -34.97
N SER A 172 -0.08 -12.30 -36.27
CA SER A 172 1.11 -12.78 -36.99
C SER A 172 2.23 -11.73 -37.00
N ASP A 173 1.89 -10.48 -37.28
CA ASP A 173 2.86 -9.38 -37.35
C ASP A 173 3.42 -9.04 -35.96
N VAL A 174 2.57 -9.05 -34.94
CA VAL A 174 3.01 -8.81 -33.57
C VAL A 174 3.88 -9.96 -33.04
N LEU A 175 3.56 -11.22 -33.38
CA LEU A 175 4.40 -12.36 -33.03
C LEU A 175 5.75 -12.32 -33.75
N ALA A 176 5.79 -11.92 -35.01
CA ALA A 176 7.03 -11.72 -35.75
C ALA A 176 7.90 -10.63 -35.10
N TYR A 177 7.29 -9.49 -34.75
CA TYR A 177 7.96 -8.40 -34.05
C TYR A 177 8.48 -8.81 -32.66
N ILE A 178 7.69 -9.53 -31.87
CA ILE A 178 8.12 -10.03 -30.54
C ILE A 178 9.29 -11.01 -30.69
N LYS A 179 9.25 -11.90 -31.67
CA LYS A 179 10.33 -12.85 -31.96
C LYS A 179 11.62 -12.12 -32.33
N GLU A 180 11.54 -11.14 -33.22
CA GLU A 180 12.69 -10.32 -33.62
C GLU A 180 13.31 -9.58 -32.43
N ARG A 181 12.48 -9.07 -31.51
CA ARG A 181 12.96 -8.46 -30.26
C ARG A 181 13.58 -9.46 -29.29
N GLN A 182 13.06 -10.68 -29.21
CA GLN A 182 13.62 -11.75 -28.37
C GLN A 182 14.95 -12.26 -28.92
N ASP A 183 15.10 -12.33 -30.24
CA ASP A 183 16.34 -12.75 -30.91
C ASP A 183 17.47 -11.72 -30.74
N GLN A 184 17.13 -10.43 -30.55
CA GLN A 184 18.09 -9.37 -30.22
C GLN A 184 18.57 -9.41 -28.75
N LEU A 185 17.81 -10.05 -27.85
CA LEU A 185 18.19 -10.18 -26.45
C LEU A 185 19.16 -11.36 -26.29
N PRO A 186 20.29 -11.21 -25.58
CA PRO A 186 21.18 -12.32 -25.33
C PRO A 186 20.43 -13.40 -24.53
N SER A 187 20.47 -14.64 -25.02
CA SER A 187 19.72 -15.74 -24.41
C SER A 187 20.17 -15.95 -22.96
N PRO A 188 19.23 -16.04 -22.00
CA PRO A 188 19.57 -16.27 -20.61
C PRO A 188 20.18 -17.67 -20.48
N LYS A 189 21.38 -17.77 -19.89
CA LYS A 189 22.02 -19.05 -19.60
C LYS A 189 21.18 -19.82 -18.58
N VAL A 190 20.35 -20.74 -19.05
CA VAL A 190 19.56 -21.64 -18.20
C VAL A 190 20.53 -22.64 -17.56
N LYS A 191 20.94 -22.35 -16.32
CA LYS A 191 21.71 -23.31 -15.51
C LYS A 191 20.82 -24.48 -15.13
N THR A 192 21.32 -25.70 -15.32
CA THR A 192 20.67 -26.93 -14.83
C THR A 192 20.60 -26.93 -13.29
N ASN A 193 19.66 -27.67 -12.68
CA ASN A 193 19.53 -27.72 -11.22
C ASN A 193 20.85 -28.10 -10.52
N SER A 194 21.64 -28.99 -11.14
CA SER A 194 22.99 -29.38 -10.70
C SER A 194 23.99 -28.22 -10.67
N GLU A 195 23.94 -27.32 -11.65
CA GLU A 195 24.82 -26.14 -11.74
C GLU A 195 24.37 -24.99 -10.82
N LYS A 196 23.05 -24.87 -10.58
CA LYS A 196 22.51 -23.93 -9.57
C LYS A 196 22.92 -24.33 -8.15
N ILE A 197 22.98 -25.63 -7.85
CA ILE A 197 23.32 -26.18 -6.54
C ILE A 197 24.85 -26.30 -6.34
N GLY A 198 25.66 -26.07 -7.39
CA GLY A 198 27.12 -26.16 -7.30
C GLY A 198 27.65 -27.59 -7.13
N TYR A 199 26.94 -28.58 -7.68
CA TYR A 199 27.32 -29.99 -7.58
C TYR A 199 28.61 -30.27 -8.37
N LYS A 200 29.67 -30.70 -7.68
CA LYS A 200 30.90 -31.21 -8.33
C LYS A 200 30.84 -32.74 -8.42
N PRO A 201 30.91 -33.35 -9.62
CA PRO A 201 30.92 -34.79 -9.76
C PRO A 201 32.18 -35.36 -9.11
N ARG A 202 32.00 -36.30 -8.17
CA ARG A 202 33.11 -37.10 -7.63
C ARG A 202 33.53 -38.10 -8.70
N GLY A 203 34.84 -38.19 -8.95
CA GLY A 203 35.44 -39.05 -9.97
C GLY A 203 34.94 -40.50 -9.93
N ARG A 204 34.99 -41.12 -11.11
CA ARG A 204 34.53 -42.48 -11.46
C ARG A 204 34.84 -43.49 -10.34
N LYS A 205 33.81 -44.09 -9.73
CA LYS A 205 33.98 -45.31 -8.91
C LYS A 205 34.59 -46.40 -9.81
N PRO A 206 35.60 -47.15 -9.34
CA PRO A 206 36.16 -48.25 -10.10
C PRO A 206 35.06 -49.27 -10.41
N GLY A 207 35.07 -49.79 -11.63
CA GLY A 207 34.05 -50.68 -12.18
C GLY A 207 33.85 -51.93 -11.32
N LYS A 208 32.64 -52.48 -11.40
CA LYS A 208 32.20 -53.69 -10.72
C LYS A 208 33.16 -54.85 -11.08
N ARG A 209 33.90 -55.35 -10.09
CA ARG A 209 34.74 -56.56 -10.20
C ARG A 209 33.81 -57.75 -10.52
N THR A 210 33.97 -58.33 -11.71
CA THR A 210 33.33 -59.60 -12.07
C THR A 210 34.01 -60.72 -11.30
N GLU A 211 33.46 -61.08 -10.14
CA GLU A 211 33.74 -62.37 -9.51
C GLU A 211 32.77 -63.41 -10.07
N PHE A 212 33.33 -64.29 -10.88
CA PHE A 212 32.76 -65.56 -11.28
C PHE A 212 32.50 -66.37 -10.01
N ARG A 213 31.23 -66.62 -9.67
CA ARG A 213 30.86 -67.49 -8.55
C ARG A 213 30.14 -68.72 -9.09
N GLU A 214 30.87 -69.83 -9.03
CA GLU A 214 30.37 -71.18 -9.25
C GLU A 214 29.13 -71.44 -8.38
N ARG A 215 28.23 -72.25 -8.96
CA ARG A 215 27.03 -72.75 -8.33
C ARG A 215 27.38 -73.53 -7.07
N SER A 216 26.86 -73.10 -5.93
CA SER A 216 26.54 -74.02 -4.84
C SER A 216 25.15 -73.69 -4.29
N SER A 217 24.31 -74.70 -4.39
CA SER A 217 22.95 -74.82 -3.90
C SER A 217 22.88 -74.70 -2.38
N GLY A 218 21.96 -73.87 -1.88
CA GLY A 218 21.62 -73.79 -0.46
C GLY A 218 20.32 -73.02 -0.25
N HIS A 219 19.29 -73.75 0.16
CA HIS A 219 17.92 -73.31 0.46
C HIS A 219 17.85 -72.17 1.50
N CYS A 220 16.86 -71.27 1.37
CA CYS A 220 15.64 -71.26 2.22
C CYS A 220 14.70 -70.06 1.94
N SER A 221 13.44 -70.40 1.66
CA SER A 221 12.14 -69.74 1.98
C SER A 221 12.09 -68.20 2.08
N ALA A 222 11.46 -67.48 1.16
CA ALA A 222 10.01 -67.29 0.98
C ALA A 222 9.36 -66.29 1.96
N ALA A 223 8.98 -65.12 1.43
CA ALA A 223 7.73 -64.45 1.78
C ALA A 223 7.31 -63.56 0.60
N THR A 224 6.06 -63.75 0.20
CA THR A 224 5.47 -63.42 -1.10
C THR A 224 4.53 -62.21 -0.96
N GLY A 225 4.44 -61.40 -2.02
CA GLY A 225 3.43 -60.34 -2.22
C GLY A 225 4.07 -59.16 -2.95
N ALA A 226 4.05 -59.01 -4.29
CA ALA A 226 2.94 -59.08 -5.25
C ALA A 226 1.84 -58.09 -4.82
N PHE A 227 1.52 -56.96 -5.50
CA PHE A 227 1.31 -56.69 -6.93
C PHE A 227 1.14 -55.12 -7.10
N PRO A 228 0.78 -54.53 -8.26
CA PRO A 228 1.68 -54.08 -9.33
C PRO A 228 1.59 -52.57 -9.65
N ALA A 229 2.24 -52.24 -10.76
CA ALA A 229 2.30 -50.98 -11.48
C ALA A 229 0.98 -50.50 -12.15
N ARG A 230 1.04 -49.20 -12.50
CA ARG A 230 0.94 -48.62 -13.86
C ARG A 230 -0.31 -47.79 -14.22
N CYS A 231 0.01 -46.69 -14.91
CA CYS A 231 -0.77 -45.92 -15.91
C CYS A 231 -2.02 -45.21 -15.36
N GLY A 232 -2.39 -43.99 -15.74
CA GLY A 232 -2.15 -43.16 -16.92
C GLY A 232 -3.47 -42.39 -17.11
N GLY A 233 -3.49 -41.06 -17.07
CA GLY A 233 -3.79 -40.29 -18.28
C GLY A 233 -5.05 -39.41 -18.15
N ALA A 234 -4.89 -38.17 -18.63
CA ALA A 234 -5.86 -37.30 -19.32
C ALA A 234 -7.06 -36.62 -18.60
N ARG A 235 -7.01 -35.27 -18.67
CA ARG A 235 -8.02 -34.25 -19.10
C ARG A 235 -9.50 -34.37 -18.70
N ALA A 236 -10.05 -33.24 -18.20
CA ALA A 236 -11.25 -32.50 -18.71
C ALA A 236 -11.63 -31.38 -17.71
N THR A 237 -11.51 -30.08 -18.06
CA THR A 237 -12.56 -29.09 -18.46
C THR A 237 -13.58 -28.63 -17.39
N LEU A 238 -13.67 -27.28 -17.29
CA LEU A 238 -14.50 -26.40 -16.44
C LEU A 238 -16.01 -26.49 -16.75
N PRO A 239 -16.95 -25.91 -15.94
CA PRO A 239 -17.28 -24.46 -16.01
C PRO A 239 -17.84 -23.78 -14.72
N GLY A 240 -17.80 -22.43 -14.71
CA GLY A 240 -18.73 -21.50 -14.02
C GLY A 240 -18.63 -21.43 -12.48
N THR A 241 -18.65 -20.28 -11.80
CA THR A 241 -19.50 -19.11 -12.03
C THR A 241 -18.90 -17.92 -11.25
N VAL A 242 -18.53 -16.84 -11.93
CA VAL A 242 -18.21 -15.54 -11.33
C VAL A 242 -19.42 -14.66 -11.51
N GLN A 243 -20.12 -14.38 -10.42
CA GLN A 243 -21.23 -13.43 -10.41
C GLN A 243 -20.67 -12.02 -10.28
N TRP A 244 -20.67 -11.28 -11.39
CA TRP A 244 -20.58 -9.83 -11.38
C TRP A 244 -21.94 -9.28 -10.95
N ARG A 245 -21.95 -8.53 -9.84
CA ARG A 245 -23.07 -7.64 -9.52
C ARG A 245 -22.58 -6.21 -9.70
N VAL A 246 -23.03 -5.59 -10.79
CA VAL A 246 -23.12 -4.14 -10.92
C VAL A 246 -24.26 -3.71 -9.98
N SER A 247 -23.94 -2.88 -9.00
CA SER A 247 -24.92 -2.08 -8.28
C SER A 247 -24.29 -0.71 -8.04
N SER A 248 -24.59 0.19 -8.97
CA SER A 248 -24.87 1.58 -8.68
C SER A 248 -25.77 1.67 -7.45
N ASP A 249 -25.27 2.26 -6.36
CA ASP A 249 -26.10 2.94 -5.37
C ASP A 249 -25.22 3.70 -4.36
N CYS A 250 -25.58 4.96 -4.18
CA CYS A 250 -25.39 5.83 -3.02
C CYS A 250 -24.02 5.84 -2.31
N MET A 251 -23.34 6.99 -2.39
CA MET A 251 -22.41 7.42 -1.34
C MET A 251 -23.08 7.26 0.03
N SER A 252 -22.68 6.23 0.76
CA SER A 252 -23.18 5.94 2.10
C SER A 252 -22.55 6.89 3.11
N GLU A 253 -23.38 7.33 4.07
CA GLU A 253 -23.07 8.19 5.24
C GLU A 253 -21.83 7.78 6.04
N SER A 254 -21.30 6.59 5.81
CA SER A 254 -20.07 6.05 6.41
C SER A 254 -18.80 6.78 5.96
N SER A 255 -18.75 7.33 4.74
CA SER A 255 -17.56 8.05 4.26
C SER A 255 -17.39 9.44 4.90
N PHE A 256 -18.48 10.07 5.33
CA PHE A 256 -18.46 11.40 5.94
C PHE A 256 -17.98 11.38 7.40
N LYS A 257 -18.30 10.30 8.14
CA LYS A 257 -17.76 10.09 9.50
C LYS A 257 -16.28 9.73 9.50
N GLN A 258 -15.77 9.10 8.43
CA GLN A 258 -14.35 8.80 8.29
C GLN A 258 -13.52 10.07 7.96
N ALA A 259 -14.10 11.04 7.24
CA ALA A 259 -13.47 12.34 6.98
C ALA A 259 -13.40 13.22 8.24
N ALA A 260 -14.44 13.22 9.08
CA ALA A 260 -14.46 13.94 10.35
C ALA A 260 -13.46 13.40 11.39
N HIS A 261 -13.04 12.13 11.26
CA HIS A 261 -12.02 11.52 12.13
C HIS A 261 -10.58 11.71 11.61
N ASN A 262 -10.41 12.19 10.37
CA ASN A 262 -9.13 12.35 9.67
C ASN A 262 -8.65 13.80 9.57
N GLY A 263 -9.21 14.73 10.36
CA GLY A 263 -8.59 16.06 10.54
C GLY A 263 -8.39 16.88 9.27
N VAL A 264 -9.17 16.64 8.22
CA VAL A 264 -9.19 17.46 7.00
C VAL A 264 -10.41 18.36 7.09
N LEU A 265 -10.30 19.41 7.92
CA LEU A 265 -11.09 20.64 7.97
C LEU A 265 -10.83 21.28 9.33
N TRP A 266 -9.69 21.96 9.41
CA TRP A 266 -9.47 23.14 10.23
C TRP A 266 -8.78 24.17 9.34
#